data_AF-A0A522E1X1-F1
#
_entry.id   AF-A0A522E1X1-F1
#
_cell.length_a   1.000
_cell.length_b   1.000
_cell.length_c   1.000
_cell.angle_alpha   90.00
_cell.angle_beta   90.00
_cell.angle_gamma   90.00
#
_symmetry.space_group_name_H-M   'P 1'
#
loop_
_entity.id
_entity.type
_entity.pdbx_description
1 polymer ?
#
loop_
_entity_poly.entity_id
_entity_poly.type
_entity_poly.pdbx_seq_one_letter_code
_entity_poly.pdbx_strand_id
1 'polypeptide(L)'
;VPVKLVDVGGLIPGSHEGRGIGNKFLDDIRQASVLVQVVDASGTTDEEGNPTESFDTEREISFLEEEIDLWFASVLEKMMGKIGGVKTNDDMVKALQDQLSGLEITKGQIERVLGKFPLSDVKKFASELRKSSKPIIIAANKIDMKQAQQNFEKLRESHANTVPTSADAEIVLKKAVERNIIEYNVGDGFTILDPYKLNNAQLAVLDTIQKEVVGKYGSTGVQECLNKAVFQLLGYIAVYPVASASKLNDKDGRILPDVFLVPKGTTAKELAFKVHTSLGEKFIAGVDARTKLRLAADNPLKNGDIIEIVSRK
;
A
#
# COMPACT_ATOMS: atom_id res chain seq x y z
N VAL A 1 7.12 -9.82 4.35
CA VAL A 1 6.81 -10.25 2.96
C VAL A 1 7.29 -9.17 2.02
N PRO A 2 8.08 -9.48 0.98
CA PRO A 2 8.56 -8.46 0.05
C PRO A 2 7.40 -7.82 -0.70
N VAL A 3 7.52 -6.53 -0.96
CA VAL A 3 6.61 -5.74 -1.81
C VAL A 3 7.44 -4.95 -2.81
N LYS A 4 6.88 -4.67 -3.99
CA LYS A 4 7.52 -3.83 -5.00
C LYS A 4 7.19 -2.37 -4.70
N LEU A 5 8.22 -1.55 -4.53
CA LEU A 5 8.10 -0.10 -4.45
C LEU A 5 8.55 0.49 -5.79
N VAL A 6 7.80 1.45 -6.30
CA VAL A 6 8.14 2.22 -7.49
C VAL A 6 8.30 3.66 -7.03
N ASP A 7 9.47 4.23 -7.28
CA ASP A 7 9.71 5.65 -7.07
C ASP A 7 9.10 6.42 -8.23
N VAL A 8 8.09 7.23 -7.93
CA VAL A 8 7.34 8.00 -8.91
C VAL A 8 7.82 9.44 -8.82
N GLY A 9 8.26 10.00 -9.95
CA GLY A 9 8.72 11.40 -9.99
C GLY A 9 7.66 12.40 -9.52
N GLY A 10 8.06 13.61 -9.14
CA GLY A 10 7.09 14.65 -8.76
C GLY A 10 6.19 15.08 -9.92
N LEU A 11 4.92 15.36 -9.62
CA LEU A 11 4.02 16.08 -10.53
C LEU A 11 4.25 17.58 -10.40
N ILE A 12 4.36 18.25 -11.54
CA ILE A 12 4.29 19.72 -11.61
C ILE A 12 2.85 20.08 -12.03
N PRO A 13 2.27 21.20 -11.56
CA PRO A 13 0.96 21.67 -12.02
C PRO A 13 0.77 21.61 -13.54
N GLY A 14 -0.38 21.06 -13.98
CA GLY A 14 -0.69 20.88 -15.41
C GLY A 14 -0.08 19.65 -16.07
N SER A 15 0.44 18.70 -15.29
CA SER A 15 1.02 17.46 -15.81
C SER A 15 -0.03 16.55 -16.47
N HIS A 16 -1.30 16.62 -16.06
CA HIS A 16 -2.41 15.92 -16.73
C HIS A 16 -2.63 16.34 -18.20
N GLU A 17 -2.12 17.52 -18.62
CA GLU A 17 -2.22 18.02 -20.00
C GLU A 17 -1.25 17.33 -20.98
N GLY A 18 -0.39 16.40 -20.51
CA GLY A 18 0.49 15.61 -21.38
C GLY A 18 1.80 16.30 -21.79
N ARG A 19 2.24 17.33 -21.06
CA ARG A 19 3.54 17.98 -21.25
C ARG A 19 4.68 17.10 -20.70
N GLY A 20 5.07 16.06 -21.44
CA GLY A 20 6.36 15.33 -21.33
C GLY A 20 6.63 14.53 -20.05
N ILE A 21 6.60 15.16 -18.87
CA ILE A 21 6.85 14.57 -17.55
C ILE A 21 5.61 13.83 -17.04
N GLY A 22 4.41 14.36 -17.35
CA GLY A 22 3.14 13.75 -16.96
C GLY A 22 2.94 12.32 -17.48
N ASN A 23 3.28 12.02 -18.74
CA ASN A 23 3.01 10.68 -19.29
C ASN A 23 3.79 9.57 -18.59
N LYS A 24 5.06 9.81 -18.22
CA LYS A 24 5.87 8.81 -17.50
C LYS A 24 5.36 8.60 -16.07
N PHE A 25 5.06 9.69 -15.37
CA PHE A 25 4.42 9.65 -14.05
C PHE A 25 3.12 8.83 -14.06
N LEU A 26 2.28 9.07 -15.06
CA LEU A 26 0.99 8.41 -15.22
C LEU A 26 1.13 6.93 -15.62
N ASP A 27 2.21 6.57 -16.34
CA ASP A 27 2.56 5.17 -16.61
C ASP A 27 3.02 4.43 -15.34
N ASP A 28 3.72 5.11 -14.43
CA ASP A 28 4.12 4.53 -13.14
C ASP A 28 2.90 4.35 -12.21
N ILE A 29 2.00 5.35 -12.13
CA ILE A 29 0.73 5.24 -11.40
C ILE A 29 -0.14 4.11 -11.95
N ARG A 30 -0.14 3.91 -13.27
CA ARG A 30 -0.94 2.87 -13.93
C ARG A 30 -0.67 1.48 -13.33
N GLN A 31 0.58 1.17 -13.00
CA GLN A 31 0.99 -0.13 -12.45
C GLN A 31 0.89 -0.22 -10.92
N ALA A 32 0.65 0.89 -10.23
CA ALA A 32 0.57 0.90 -8.78
C ALA A 32 -0.77 0.33 -8.32
N SER A 33 -0.80 -0.48 -7.25
CA SER A 33 -2.06 -0.88 -6.61
C SER A 33 -2.52 0.13 -5.56
N VAL A 34 -1.57 0.84 -4.94
CA VAL A 34 -1.77 1.84 -3.88
C VAL A 34 -0.71 2.92 -4.05
N LEU A 35 -1.04 4.17 -3.72
CA LEU A 35 -0.11 5.30 -3.77
C LEU A 35 0.24 5.73 -2.35
N VAL A 36 1.53 5.97 -2.10
CA VAL A 36 2.02 6.58 -0.85
C VAL A 36 2.39 8.02 -1.19
N GLN A 37 1.56 8.98 -0.78
CA GLN A 37 1.88 10.39 -0.92
C GLN A 37 2.71 10.82 0.28
N VAL A 38 3.97 11.18 0.03
CA VAL A 38 4.85 11.73 1.06
C VAL A 38 4.64 13.23 1.11
N VAL A 39 4.16 13.75 2.25
CA VAL A 39 3.83 15.17 2.46
C VAL A 39 4.76 15.75 3.49
N ASP A 40 5.23 16.98 3.30
CA ASP A 40 6.00 17.68 4.35
C ASP A 40 5.08 18.17 5.47
N ALA A 41 4.94 17.38 6.54
CA ALA A 41 4.05 17.72 7.64
C ALA A 41 4.48 19.01 8.35
N SER A 42 5.75 19.42 8.29
CA SER A 42 6.20 20.66 8.91
C SER A 42 5.73 21.92 8.16
N GLY A 43 5.28 21.78 6.91
CA GLY A 43 4.88 22.90 6.05
C GLY A 43 6.06 23.81 5.70
N THR A 44 7.29 23.29 5.68
CA THR A 44 8.51 24.09 5.41
C THR A 44 9.00 24.01 3.98
N THR A 45 8.25 23.36 3.09
CA THR A 45 8.51 23.31 1.66
C THR A 45 7.29 23.78 0.87
N ASP A 46 7.53 24.58 -0.17
CA ASP A 46 6.48 25.00 -1.10
C ASP A 46 6.16 23.92 -2.16
N GLU A 47 5.25 24.24 -3.09
CA GLU A 47 4.80 23.36 -4.17
C GLU A 47 5.91 22.93 -5.15
N GLU A 48 7.02 23.66 -5.21
CA GLU A 48 8.19 23.32 -6.01
C GLU A 48 9.28 22.60 -5.18
N GLY A 49 9.06 22.42 -3.89
CA GLY A 49 10.00 21.81 -2.95
C GLY A 49 11.06 22.79 -2.42
N ASN A 50 10.90 24.10 -2.62
CA ASN A 50 11.81 25.09 -2.07
C ASN A 50 11.49 25.35 -0.58
N PRO A 51 12.50 25.68 0.24
CA PRO A 51 12.27 26.06 1.64
C PRO A 51 11.36 27.28 1.76
N THR A 52 10.35 27.18 2.62
CA THR A 52 9.42 28.26 2.97
C THR A 52 9.14 28.25 4.47
N GLU A 53 8.61 29.35 5.00
CA GLU A 53 8.30 29.46 6.43
C GLU A 53 7.03 28.70 6.81
N SER A 54 6.04 28.69 5.92
CA SER A 54 4.76 28.02 6.13
C SER A 54 4.09 27.76 4.78
N PHE A 55 3.78 26.50 4.52
CA PHE A 55 2.99 26.04 3.40
C PHE A 55 1.78 25.25 3.88
N ASP A 56 0.69 25.33 3.13
CA ASP A 56 -0.53 24.60 3.44
C ASP A 56 -0.41 23.14 2.99
N THR A 57 -0.19 22.24 3.94
CA THR A 57 -0.04 20.80 3.70
C THR A 57 -1.30 20.17 3.10
N GLU A 58 -2.49 20.73 3.36
CA GLU A 58 -3.75 20.24 2.80
C GLU A 58 -3.83 20.53 1.29
N ARG A 59 -3.25 21.65 0.86
CA ARG A 59 -3.17 22.03 -0.56
C ARG A 59 -2.27 21.07 -1.34
N GLU A 60 -1.18 20.60 -0.74
CA GLU A 60 -0.29 19.59 -1.35
C GLU A 60 -1.04 18.27 -1.63
N ILE A 61 -1.85 17.82 -0.67
CA ILE A 61 -2.66 16.60 -0.79
C ILE A 61 -3.71 16.77 -1.87
N SER A 62 -4.53 17.82 -1.74
CA SER A 62 -5.65 18.08 -2.66
C SER A 62 -5.17 18.23 -4.10
N PHE A 63 -4.03 18.90 -4.32
CA PHE A 63 -3.45 19.07 -5.65
C PHE A 63 -3.12 17.71 -6.32
N LEU A 64 -2.47 16.80 -5.60
CA LEU A 64 -2.14 15.49 -6.16
C LEU A 64 -3.40 14.69 -6.50
N GLU A 65 -4.38 14.69 -5.59
CA GLU A 65 -5.64 13.97 -5.80
C GLU A 65 -6.41 14.50 -7.01
N GLU A 66 -6.49 15.82 -7.16
CA GLU A 66 -7.14 16.48 -8.29
C GLU A 66 -6.47 16.15 -9.62
N GLU A 67 -5.13 16.19 -9.70
CA GLU A 67 -4.38 15.86 -10.93
C GLU A 67 -4.61 14.41 -11.37
N ILE A 68 -4.62 13.46 -10.41
CA ILE A 68 -4.88 12.05 -10.72
C ILE A 68 -6.35 11.86 -11.14
N ASP A 69 -7.29 12.52 -10.48
CA ASP A 69 -8.72 12.46 -10.83
C ASP A 69 -9.00 13.03 -12.23
N LEU A 70 -8.38 14.16 -12.57
CA LEU A 70 -8.46 14.76 -13.91
C LEU A 70 -7.84 13.85 -14.97
N TRP A 71 -6.72 13.19 -14.65
CA TRP A 71 -6.14 12.20 -15.55
C TRP A 71 -7.09 11.02 -15.77
N PHE A 72 -7.64 10.41 -14.72
CA PHE A 72 -8.62 9.34 -14.83
C PHE A 72 -9.83 9.76 -15.67
N ALA A 73 -10.33 10.99 -15.47
CA ALA A 73 -11.41 11.55 -16.26
C ALA A 73 -11.02 11.64 -17.74
N SER A 74 -9.83 12.15 -18.06
CA SER A 74 -9.34 12.25 -19.45
C SER A 74 -9.22 10.89 -20.14
N VAL A 75 -8.82 9.85 -19.40
CA VAL A 75 -8.72 8.47 -19.90
C VAL A 75 -10.12 7.95 -20.21
N LEU A 76 -11.07 8.13 -19.30
CA LEU A 76 -12.44 7.70 -19.48
C LEU A 76 -13.16 8.46 -20.60
N GLU A 77 -12.98 9.78 -20.72
CA GLU A 77 -13.58 10.59 -21.80
C GLU A 77 -13.15 10.10 -23.18
N LYS A 78 -11.85 9.81 -23.36
CA LYS A 78 -11.32 9.21 -24.60
C LYS A 78 -11.92 7.83 -24.90
N MET A 79 -12.26 7.06 -23.86
CA MET A 79 -12.88 5.74 -23.98
C MET A 79 -14.38 5.81 -24.25
N MET A 80 -15.10 6.77 -23.66
CA MET A 80 -16.54 6.94 -23.85
C MET A 80 -16.92 7.16 -25.31
N GLY A 81 -16.07 7.85 -26.08
CA GLY A 81 -16.23 7.98 -27.54
C GLY A 81 -16.22 6.64 -28.30
N LYS A 82 -15.63 5.59 -27.74
CA LYS A 82 -15.58 4.23 -28.33
C LYS A 82 -16.68 3.31 -27.80
N ILE A 83 -17.25 3.61 -26.64
CA ILE A 83 -18.25 2.78 -25.93
C ILE A 83 -19.71 3.16 -26.32
N GLY A 84 -19.89 4.25 -27.09
CA GLY A 84 -21.18 4.89 -27.42
C GLY A 84 -22.29 4.07 -28.13
N GLY A 85 -22.22 2.74 -28.15
CA GLY A 85 -23.27 1.84 -28.65
C GLY A 85 -23.71 0.75 -27.67
N VAL A 86 -23.21 0.75 -26.43
CA VAL A 86 -23.49 -0.30 -25.44
C VAL A 86 -24.87 -0.11 -24.79
N LYS A 87 -25.68 -1.17 -24.78
CA LYS A 87 -27.09 -1.13 -24.33
C LYS A 87 -27.33 -1.75 -22.95
N THR A 88 -26.41 -2.58 -22.44
CA THR A 88 -26.56 -3.28 -21.16
C THR A 88 -25.44 -2.92 -20.19
N ASN A 89 -25.70 -3.03 -18.89
CA ASN A 89 -24.69 -2.79 -17.87
C ASN A 89 -23.55 -3.81 -17.92
N ASP A 90 -23.83 -5.07 -18.25
CA ASP A 90 -22.80 -6.12 -18.34
C ASP A 90 -21.84 -5.88 -19.50
N ASP A 91 -22.35 -5.49 -20.66
CA ASP A 91 -21.53 -5.11 -21.81
C ASP A 91 -20.68 -3.87 -21.50
N MET A 92 -21.20 -2.95 -20.69
CA MET A 92 -20.52 -1.72 -20.30
C MET A 92 -19.38 -2.01 -19.32
N VAL A 93 -19.63 -2.86 -18.32
CA VAL A 93 -18.61 -3.33 -17.38
C VAL A 93 -17.50 -4.06 -18.13
N LYS A 94 -17.86 -4.93 -19.09
CA LYS A 94 -16.89 -5.66 -19.91
C LYS A 94 -16.05 -4.71 -20.78
N ALA A 95 -16.70 -3.76 -21.45
CA ALA A 95 -16.00 -2.77 -22.27
C ALA A 95 -15.04 -1.91 -21.44
N LEU A 96 -15.47 -1.46 -20.25
CA LEU A 96 -14.62 -0.74 -19.31
C LEU A 96 -13.45 -1.61 -18.83
N GLN A 97 -13.71 -2.88 -18.47
CA GLN A 97 -12.67 -3.80 -18.03
C GLN A 97 -11.61 -4.03 -19.11
N ASP A 98 -12.01 -4.25 -20.36
CA ASP A 98 -11.09 -4.48 -21.47
C ASP A 98 -10.21 -3.25 -21.73
N GLN A 99 -10.82 -2.05 -21.70
CA GLN A 99 -10.10 -0.78 -21.93
C GLN A 99 -9.23 -0.34 -20.74
N LEU A 100 -9.64 -0.67 -19.51
CA LEU A 100 -8.94 -0.32 -18.26
C LEU A 100 -8.03 -1.45 -17.76
N SER A 101 -7.87 -2.53 -18.53
CA SER A 101 -7.01 -3.67 -18.20
C SER A 101 -5.58 -3.26 -17.86
N GLY A 102 -5.06 -2.22 -18.53
CA GLY A 102 -3.75 -1.66 -18.26
C GLY A 102 -3.62 -0.98 -16.88
N LEU A 103 -4.72 -0.57 -16.24
CA LEU A 103 -4.74 0.12 -14.95
C LEU A 103 -4.93 -0.84 -13.75
N GLU A 104 -4.90 -2.16 -13.98
CA GLU A 104 -5.17 -3.19 -12.96
C GLU A 104 -6.51 -3.03 -12.22
N ILE A 105 -7.52 -2.48 -12.91
CA ILE A 105 -8.85 -2.30 -12.35
C ILE A 105 -9.66 -3.59 -12.51
N THR A 106 -10.15 -4.11 -11.40
CA THR A 106 -10.94 -5.35 -11.38
C THR A 106 -12.39 -5.11 -11.79
N LYS A 107 -13.03 -6.13 -12.35
CA LYS A 107 -14.46 -6.11 -12.69
C LYS A 107 -15.33 -5.67 -11.50
N GLY A 108 -15.06 -6.21 -10.32
CA GLY A 108 -15.81 -5.90 -9.10
C GLY A 108 -15.66 -4.44 -8.63
N GLN A 109 -14.53 -3.78 -8.90
CA GLN A 109 -14.37 -2.34 -8.65
C GLN A 109 -15.25 -1.52 -9.60
N ILE A 110 -15.28 -1.87 -10.89
CA ILE A 110 -16.11 -1.19 -11.90
C ILE A 110 -17.60 -1.35 -11.56
N GLU A 111 -18.05 -2.58 -11.30
CA GLU A 111 -19.44 -2.87 -10.93
C GLU A 111 -19.88 -2.07 -9.69
N ARG A 112 -19.03 -2.01 -8.66
CA ARG A 112 -19.30 -1.27 -7.42
C ARG A 112 -19.48 0.22 -7.67
N VAL A 113 -18.63 0.83 -8.50
CA VAL A 113 -18.68 2.26 -8.78
C VAL A 113 -19.86 2.56 -9.70
N LEU A 114 -20.07 1.77 -10.76
CA LEU A 114 -21.18 1.94 -11.70
C LEU A 114 -22.55 1.79 -11.04
N GLY A 115 -22.66 0.94 -10.02
CA GLY A 115 -23.89 0.78 -9.24
C GLY A 115 -24.27 2.00 -8.39
N LYS A 116 -23.34 2.93 -8.16
CA LYS A 116 -23.55 4.13 -7.33
C LYS A 116 -23.45 5.45 -8.12
N PHE A 117 -22.58 5.47 -9.12
CA PHE A 117 -22.25 6.65 -9.90
C PHE A 117 -22.45 6.35 -11.38
N PRO A 118 -23.35 7.07 -12.07
CA PRO A 118 -23.56 6.87 -13.50
C PRO A 118 -22.40 7.45 -14.32
N LEU A 119 -22.09 6.82 -15.45
CA LEU A 119 -21.06 7.31 -16.40
C LEU A 119 -21.41 8.65 -17.07
N SER A 120 -22.64 9.16 -16.91
CA SER A 120 -23.01 10.48 -17.41
C SER A 120 -22.22 11.60 -16.73
N ASP A 121 -21.77 11.39 -15.49
CA ASP A 121 -20.85 12.28 -14.77
C ASP A 121 -19.46 11.66 -14.76
N VAL A 122 -18.73 11.83 -15.86
CA VAL A 122 -17.42 11.19 -16.06
C VAL A 122 -16.41 11.61 -15.00
N LYS A 123 -16.41 12.89 -14.59
CA LYS A 123 -15.48 13.39 -13.56
C LYS A 123 -15.71 12.74 -12.21
N LYS A 124 -16.98 12.65 -11.78
CA LYS A 124 -17.30 12.02 -10.51
C LYS A 124 -17.06 10.51 -10.53
N PHE A 125 -17.43 9.85 -11.63
CA PHE A 125 -17.14 8.43 -11.82
C PHE A 125 -15.63 8.16 -11.81
N ALA A 126 -14.83 9.01 -12.47
CA ALA A 126 -13.38 8.92 -12.49
C ALA A 126 -12.77 8.99 -11.08
N SER A 127 -13.17 9.98 -10.30
CA SER A 127 -12.69 10.16 -8.92
C SER A 127 -13.02 8.95 -8.04
N GLU A 128 -14.26 8.45 -8.11
CA GLU A 128 -14.68 7.28 -7.32
C GLU A 128 -14.03 5.98 -7.79
N LEU A 129 -13.77 5.84 -9.09
CA LEU A 129 -13.02 4.73 -9.64
C LEU A 129 -11.55 4.77 -9.21
N ARG A 130 -10.92 5.95 -9.23
CA ARG A 130 -9.56 6.17 -8.70
C ARG A 130 -9.49 5.79 -7.24
N LYS A 131 -10.36 6.33 -6.38
CA LYS A 131 -10.38 5.98 -4.93
C LYS A 131 -10.51 4.47 -4.68
N SER A 132 -11.31 3.79 -5.50
CA SER A 132 -11.53 2.34 -5.41
C SER A 132 -10.34 1.50 -5.92
N SER A 133 -9.61 1.98 -6.93
CA SER A 133 -8.57 1.22 -7.64
C SER A 133 -7.13 1.62 -7.34
N LYS A 134 -6.94 2.85 -6.85
CA LYS A 134 -5.67 3.49 -6.52
C LYS A 134 -5.86 4.30 -5.23
N PRO A 135 -6.17 3.64 -4.10
CA PRO A 135 -6.25 4.33 -2.82
C PRO A 135 -4.92 5.03 -2.51
N ILE A 136 -5.01 6.17 -1.82
CA ILE A 136 -3.87 6.98 -1.43
C ILE A 136 -3.73 6.89 0.10
N ILE A 137 -2.52 6.62 0.56
CA ILE A 137 -2.11 6.75 1.96
C ILE A 137 -1.17 7.94 2.07
N ILE A 138 -1.31 8.75 3.12
CA ILE A 138 -0.48 9.93 3.31
C ILE A 138 0.60 9.59 4.34
N ALA A 139 1.86 9.69 3.93
CA ALA A 139 2.99 9.66 4.83
C ALA A 139 3.32 11.12 5.21
N ALA A 140 2.80 11.57 6.35
CA ALA A 140 3.07 12.89 6.92
C ALA A 140 4.50 12.92 7.46
N ASN A 141 5.46 13.24 6.59
CA ASN A 141 6.89 13.14 6.83
C ASN A 141 7.44 14.35 7.59
N LYS A 142 8.65 14.23 8.12
CA LYS A 142 9.31 15.23 8.99
C LYS A 142 8.57 15.46 10.31
N ILE A 143 7.93 14.42 10.86
CA ILE A 143 7.20 14.50 12.12
C ILE A 143 8.10 14.85 13.32
N ASP A 144 9.42 14.70 13.16
CA ASP A 144 10.46 15.15 14.09
C ASP A 144 10.58 16.68 14.20
N MET A 145 9.96 17.46 13.30
CA MET A 145 9.95 18.92 13.36
C MET A 145 8.85 19.46 14.28
N LYS A 146 9.12 20.56 14.97
CA LYS A 146 8.18 21.16 15.96
C LYS A 146 6.83 21.56 15.34
N GLN A 147 6.84 22.13 14.13
CA GLN A 147 5.65 22.57 13.42
C GLN A 147 4.78 21.38 12.96
N ALA A 148 5.38 20.20 12.78
CA ALA A 148 4.72 19.07 12.16
C ALA A 148 3.57 18.49 13.00
N GLN A 149 3.65 18.59 14.33
CA GLN A 149 2.62 18.02 15.20
C GLN A 149 1.23 18.63 14.96
N GLN A 150 1.12 19.96 14.90
CA GLN A 150 -0.17 20.63 14.72
C GLN A 150 -0.76 20.38 13.33
N ASN A 151 0.09 20.34 12.29
CA ASN A 151 -0.35 20.04 10.93
C ASN A 151 -0.77 18.58 10.81
N PHE A 152 -0.01 17.65 11.39
CA PHE A 152 -0.37 16.24 11.42
C PHE A 152 -1.72 15.99 12.09
N GLU A 153 -2.02 16.66 13.20
CA GLU A 153 -3.32 16.55 13.86
C GLU A 153 -4.46 16.97 12.91
N LYS A 154 -4.33 18.09 12.21
CA LYS A 154 -5.30 18.54 11.19
C LYS A 154 -5.42 17.54 10.03
N LEU A 155 -4.30 17.09 9.48
CA LEU A 155 -4.26 16.14 8.37
C LEU A 155 -4.89 14.80 8.74
N ARG A 156 -4.76 14.37 10.00
CA ARG A 156 -5.37 13.14 10.48
C ARG A 156 -6.90 13.27 10.62
N GLU A 157 -7.40 14.46 10.91
CA GLU A 157 -8.84 14.75 10.95
C GLU A 157 -9.46 14.80 9.55
N SER A 158 -8.79 15.43 8.57
CA SER A 158 -9.26 15.50 7.18
C SER A 158 -9.07 14.18 6.41
N HIS A 159 -7.95 13.49 6.68
CA HIS A 159 -7.56 12.28 5.96
C HIS A 159 -7.27 11.13 6.92
N ALA A 160 -8.24 10.22 7.08
CA ALA A 160 -8.15 9.07 7.98
C ALA A 160 -6.96 8.13 7.70
N ASN A 161 -6.42 8.16 6.47
CA ASN A 161 -5.30 7.34 6.03
C ASN A 161 -3.93 8.05 6.18
N THR A 162 -3.82 9.03 7.09
CA THR A 162 -2.55 9.71 7.36
C THR A 162 -1.73 8.96 8.41
N VAL A 163 -0.43 8.80 8.14
CA VAL A 163 0.54 8.12 9.01
C VAL A 163 1.70 9.08 9.32
N PRO A 164 1.97 9.38 10.60
CA PRO A 164 3.10 10.22 10.98
C PRO A 164 4.39 9.48 10.63
N THR A 165 5.32 10.15 9.94
CA THR A 165 6.52 9.49 9.42
C THR A 165 7.76 10.36 9.64
N SER A 166 8.90 9.73 9.91
CA SER A 166 10.22 10.36 9.82
C SER A 166 11.14 9.48 8.98
N ALA A 167 11.28 9.82 7.71
CA ALA A 167 12.14 9.11 6.78
C ALA A 167 13.63 9.22 7.16
N ASP A 168 14.05 10.38 7.68
CA ASP A 168 15.44 10.58 8.12
C ASP A 168 15.78 9.68 9.32
N ALA A 169 14.90 9.60 10.32
CA ALA A 169 15.05 8.68 11.44
C ALA A 169 15.17 7.22 10.97
N GLU A 170 14.31 6.78 10.04
CA GLU A 170 14.37 5.42 9.47
C GLU A 170 15.72 5.12 8.79
N ILE A 171 16.27 6.07 8.02
CA ILE A 171 17.58 5.93 7.38
C ILE A 171 18.69 5.85 8.42
N VAL A 172 18.65 6.70 9.45
CA VAL A 172 19.64 6.70 10.54
C VAL A 172 19.63 5.37 11.27
N LEU A 173 18.46 4.84 11.64
CA LEU A 173 18.33 3.57 12.33
C LEU A 173 18.83 2.41 11.47
N LYS A 174 18.49 2.36 10.17
CA LYS A 174 19.00 1.33 9.25
C LYS A 174 20.52 1.34 9.13
N LYS A 175 21.13 2.52 8.97
CA LYS A 175 22.60 2.68 8.94
C LYS A 175 23.24 2.29 10.28
N ALA A 176 22.57 2.51 11.40
CA ALA A 176 23.06 2.11 12.72
C ALA A 176 23.03 0.58 12.90
N VAL A 177 22.02 -0.11 12.36
CA VAL A 177 21.97 -1.59 12.31
C VAL A 177 23.13 -2.15 11.49
N GLU A 178 23.38 -1.61 10.28
CA GLU A 178 24.50 -2.03 9.42
C GLU A 178 25.87 -1.92 10.12
N ARG A 179 25.99 -0.99 11.06
CA ARG A 179 27.21 -0.75 11.85
C ARG A 179 27.22 -1.50 13.19
N ASN A 180 26.23 -2.37 13.45
CA ASN A 180 26.05 -3.08 14.72
C ASN A 180 26.04 -2.13 15.95
N ILE A 181 25.42 -0.96 15.80
CA ILE A 181 25.27 0.02 16.89
C ILE A 181 23.98 -0.23 17.69
N ILE A 182 22.92 -0.62 16.99
CA ILE A 182 21.59 -0.87 17.57
C ILE A 182 21.04 -2.21 17.08
N GLU A 183 20.12 -2.76 17.86
CA GLU A 183 19.13 -3.73 17.39
C GLU A 183 17.82 -2.98 17.12
N TYR A 184 17.26 -3.10 15.91
CA TYR A 184 16.07 -2.35 15.49
C TYR A 184 14.98 -3.31 15.03
N ASN A 185 13.82 -3.27 15.70
CA ASN A 185 12.62 -3.95 15.27
C ASN A 185 11.85 -3.02 14.33
N VAL A 186 11.95 -3.25 13.02
CA VAL A 186 11.39 -2.36 12.00
C VAL A 186 9.88 -2.17 12.19
N GLY A 187 9.44 -0.91 12.32
CA GLY A 187 8.05 -0.55 12.61
C GLY A 187 7.65 -0.59 14.08
N ASP A 188 8.63 -0.74 14.97
CA ASP A 188 8.50 -0.67 16.42
C ASP A 188 9.66 0.21 16.96
N GLY A 189 10.33 -0.21 18.03
CA GLY A 189 11.48 0.49 18.61
C GLY A 189 12.85 -0.12 18.30
N PHE A 190 13.88 0.51 18.85
CA PHE A 190 15.26 0.04 18.79
C PHE A 190 15.91 0.05 20.18
N THR A 191 16.98 -0.71 20.32
CA THR A 191 17.83 -0.76 21.52
C THR A 191 19.28 -0.52 21.14
N ILE A 192 20.00 0.27 21.94
CA ILE A 192 21.42 0.52 21.74
C ILE A 192 22.21 -0.65 22.32
N LEU A 193 23.09 -1.26 21.53
CA LEU A 193 23.86 -2.45 21.92
C LEU A 193 24.98 -2.12 22.92
N ASP A 194 25.72 -1.03 22.65
CA ASP A 194 26.84 -0.59 23.49
C ASP A 194 26.96 0.94 23.50
N PRO A 195 26.30 1.61 24.48
CA PRO A 195 26.32 3.07 24.57
C PRO A 195 27.72 3.67 24.76
N TYR A 196 28.67 2.93 25.34
CA TYR A 196 30.01 3.44 25.67
C TYR A 196 30.92 3.57 24.45
N LYS A 197 30.59 2.90 23.34
CA LYS A 197 31.32 3.00 22.06
C LYS A 197 30.87 4.17 21.20
N LEU A 198 29.81 4.87 21.59
CA LEU A 198 29.24 5.96 20.82
C LEU A 198 29.76 7.30 21.31
N ASN A 199 30.00 8.22 20.37
CA ASN A 199 30.30 9.59 20.72
C ASN A 199 29.02 10.35 21.13
N ASN A 200 29.20 11.49 21.79
CA ASN A 200 28.09 12.31 22.29
C ASN A 200 27.10 12.74 21.19
N ALA A 201 27.57 12.98 19.97
CA ALA A 201 26.70 13.38 18.86
C ALA A 201 25.82 12.22 18.40
N GLN A 202 26.36 11.01 18.29
CA GLN A 202 25.61 9.81 17.93
C GLN A 202 24.55 9.49 18.99
N LEU A 203 24.92 9.57 20.27
CA LEU A 203 23.98 9.38 21.37
C LEU A 203 22.86 10.43 21.34
N ALA A 204 23.18 11.70 21.11
CA ALA A 204 22.18 12.76 21.04
C ALA A 204 21.19 12.57 19.89
N VAL A 205 21.65 12.10 18.72
CA VAL A 205 20.77 11.81 17.58
C VAL A 205 19.84 10.64 17.90
N LEU A 206 20.37 9.52 18.41
CA LEU A 206 19.54 8.36 18.77
C LEU A 206 18.55 8.70 19.89
N ASP A 207 18.97 9.46 20.90
CA ASP A 207 18.10 9.93 21.98
C ASP A 207 16.98 10.84 21.45
N THR A 208 17.29 11.71 20.48
CA THR A 208 16.30 12.57 19.81
C THR A 208 15.29 11.73 19.04
N ILE A 209 15.74 10.75 18.24
CA ILE A 209 14.84 9.84 17.51
C ILE A 209 13.95 9.07 18.49
N GLN A 210 14.53 8.57 19.60
CA GLN A 210 13.79 7.84 20.61
C GLN A 210 12.72 8.70 21.29
N LYS A 211 13.02 9.97 21.60
CA LYS A 211 12.10 10.86 22.33
C LYS A 211 11.06 11.51 21.42
N GLU A 212 11.50 12.05 20.29
CA GLU A 212 10.68 12.89 19.43
C GLU A 212 9.91 12.09 18.38
N VAL A 213 10.37 10.90 18.01
CA VAL A 213 9.74 10.07 16.98
C VAL A 213 9.16 8.79 17.58
N VAL A 214 10.02 7.84 17.97
CA VAL A 214 9.58 6.51 18.42
C VAL A 214 8.74 6.59 19.69
N GLY A 215 9.14 7.41 20.67
CA GLY A 215 8.42 7.57 21.94
C GLY A 215 7.06 8.25 21.80
N LYS A 216 6.88 9.13 20.80
CA LYS A 216 5.62 9.84 20.55
C LYS A 216 4.68 9.08 19.63
N TYR A 217 5.21 8.45 18.58
CA TYR A 217 4.42 7.85 17.50
C TYR A 217 4.51 6.31 17.46
N GLY A 218 5.30 5.70 18.35
CA GLY A 218 5.50 4.25 18.48
C GLY A 218 6.57 3.69 17.53
N SER A 219 6.78 4.30 16.37
CA SER A 219 7.81 3.91 15.40
C SER A 219 8.23 5.10 14.54
N THR A 220 9.09 4.88 13.53
CA THR A 220 9.39 5.88 12.50
C THR A 220 8.25 6.13 11.52
N GLY A 221 7.19 5.31 11.54
CA GLY A 221 6.02 5.43 10.67
C GLY A 221 6.18 4.85 9.26
N VAL A 222 7.40 4.67 8.77
CA VAL A 222 7.65 4.18 7.39
C VAL A 222 7.07 2.78 7.20
N GLN A 223 7.42 1.84 8.09
CA GLN A 223 6.91 0.47 8.01
C GLN A 223 5.40 0.39 8.33
N GLU A 224 4.92 1.24 9.24
CA GLU A 224 3.49 1.34 9.54
C GLU A 224 2.69 1.78 8.31
N CYS A 225 3.18 2.78 7.59
CA CYS A 225 2.59 3.27 6.35
C CYS A 225 2.48 2.15 5.31
N LEU A 226 3.55 1.40 5.08
CA LEU A 226 3.53 0.24 4.17
C LEU A 226 2.57 -0.85 4.64
N ASN A 227 2.54 -1.15 5.94
CA ASN A 227 1.64 -2.15 6.51
C ASN A 227 0.16 -1.72 6.34
N LYS A 228 -0.17 -0.45 6.61
CA LYS A 228 -1.51 0.10 6.40
C LYS A 228 -1.90 0.06 4.93
N ALA A 229 -1.00 0.43 4.01
CA ALA A 229 -1.24 0.35 2.58
C ALA A 229 -1.62 -1.08 2.14
N VAL A 230 -0.84 -2.09 2.56
CA VAL A 230 -1.04 -3.49 2.16
C VAL A 230 -2.25 -4.13 2.87
N PHE A 231 -2.28 -4.06 4.20
CA PHE A 231 -3.24 -4.85 4.99
C PHE A 231 -4.57 -4.13 5.22
N GLN A 232 -4.60 -2.80 5.23
CA GLN A 232 -5.83 -2.03 5.49
C GLN A 232 -6.45 -1.51 4.19
N LEU A 233 -5.68 -0.78 3.37
CA LEU A 233 -6.22 -0.16 2.15
C LEU A 233 -6.45 -1.17 1.04
N LEU A 234 -5.44 -1.97 0.71
CA LEU A 234 -5.59 -3.03 -0.28
C LEU A 234 -6.34 -4.24 0.29
N GLY A 235 -6.41 -4.37 1.62
CA GLY A 235 -7.10 -5.47 2.29
C GLY A 235 -6.46 -6.83 2.01
N TYR A 236 -5.14 -6.88 1.81
CA TYR A 236 -4.43 -8.14 1.64
C TYR A 236 -4.25 -8.85 2.99
N ILE A 237 -4.05 -10.16 2.94
CA ILE A 237 -3.72 -11.02 4.07
C ILE A 237 -2.47 -11.82 3.73
N ALA A 238 -1.62 -12.07 4.74
CA ALA A 238 -0.47 -12.95 4.62
C ALA A 238 -0.87 -14.38 5.01
N VAL A 239 -0.64 -15.33 4.12
CA VAL A 239 -0.96 -16.76 4.34
C VAL A 239 0.25 -17.64 4.02
N TYR A 240 0.44 -18.68 4.82
CA TYR A 240 1.64 -19.51 4.83
C TYR A 240 1.30 -20.95 4.41
N PRO A 241 1.50 -21.33 3.15
CA PRO A 241 1.31 -22.70 2.73
C PRO A 241 2.45 -23.60 3.25
N VAL A 242 2.09 -24.79 3.73
CA VAL A 242 3.04 -25.79 4.22
C VAL A 242 2.71 -27.17 3.64
N ALA A 243 3.70 -28.07 3.60
CA ALA A 243 3.45 -29.47 3.23
C ALA A 243 2.92 -30.29 4.42
N SER A 244 3.20 -29.86 5.65
CA SER A 244 2.68 -30.49 6.86
C SER A 244 2.25 -29.47 7.90
N ALA A 245 0.96 -29.47 8.25
CA ALA A 245 0.36 -28.68 9.30
C ALA A 245 0.89 -29.04 10.70
N SER A 246 1.43 -30.24 10.89
CA SER A 246 1.99 -30.66 12.18
C SER A 246 3.43 -30.21 12.36
N LYS A 247 4.22 -30.27 11.29
CA LYS A 247 5.65 -29.90 11.33
C LYS A 247 5.93 -28.47 10.89
N LEU A 248 4.93 -27.79 10.34
CA LEU A 248 5.02 -26.44 9.78
C LEU A 248 6.11 -26.31 8.70
N ASN A 249 6.39 -27.40 7.99
CA ASN A 249 7.50 -27.47 7.05
C ASN A 249 7.10 -27.91 5.64
N ASP A 250 8.00 -27.72 4.70
CA ASP A 250 7.93 -28.34 3.37
C ASP A 250 8.54 -29.74 3.34
N LYS A 251 8.63 -30.29 2.13
CA LYS A 251 9.24 -31.59 1.84
C LYS A 251 10.74 -31.64 2.16
N ASP A 252 11.42 -30.49 2.17
CA ASP A 252 12.85 -30.36 2.43
C ASP A 252 13.14 -30.07 3.92
N GLY A 253 12.10 -29.95 4.74
CA GLY A 253 12.20 -29.72 6.19
C GLY A 253 12.34 -28.25 6.58
N ARG A 254 12.23 -27.30 5.64
CA ARG A 254 12.27 -25.85 5.92
C ARG A 254 10.98 -25.43 6.61
N ILE A 255 11.10 -24.72 7.74
CA ILE A 255 9.95 -24.26 8.53
C ILE A 255 9.39 -22.98 7.90
N LEU A 256 8.08 -22.96 7.64
CA LEU A 256 7.33 -21.85 7.02
C LEU A 256 8.07 -21.26 5.80
N PRO A 257 8.28 -22.07 4.75
CA PRO A 257 9.18 -21.73 3.64
C PRO A 257 8.70 -20.50 2.85
N ASP A 258 7.39 -20.37 2.69
CA ASP A 258 6.77 -19.40 1.81
C ASP A 258 5.66 -18.63 2.53
N VAL A 259 5.43 -17.41 2.07
CA VAL A 259 4.34 -16.54 2.48
C VAL A 259 3.76 -15.83 1.27
N PHE A 260 2.45 -15.88 1.13
CA PHE A 260 1.73 -15.23 0.04
C PHE A 260 0.90 -14.08 0.60
N LEU A 261 1.01 -12.91 -0.04
CA LEU A 261 0.04 -11.83 0.12
C LEU A 261 -1.09 -12.08 -0.88
N VAL A 262 -2.29 -12.31 -0.37
CA VAL A 262 -3.50 -12.53 -1.17
C VAL A 262 -4.63 -11.59 -0.74
N PRO A 263 -5.57 -11.22 -1.62
CA PRO A 263 -6.72 -10.41 -1.23
C PRO A 263 -7.54 -11.08 -0.12
N LYS A 264 -8.10 -10.29 0.80
CA LYS A 264 -9.05 -10.80 1.79
C LYS A 264 -10.25 -11.47 1.11
N GLY A 265 -10.61 -12.65 1.60
CA GLY A 265 -11.65 -13.50 1.00
C GLY A 265 -11.11 -14.59 0.08
N THR A 266 -9.80 -14.58 -0.24
CA THR A 266 -9.17 -15.72 -0.93
C THR A 266 -9.41 -17.01 -0.15
N THR A 267 -9.83 -18.04 -0.88
CA THR A 267 -10.21 -19.34 -0.35
C THR A 267 -9.03 -20.32 -0.29
N ALA A 268 -9.19 -21.41 0.47
CA ALA A 268 -8.18 -22.47 0.55
C ALA A 268 -7.82 -23.06 -0.83
N LYS A 269 -8.80 -23.22 -1.73
CA LYS A 269 -8.56 -23.74 -3.07
C LYS A 269 -7.82 -22.73 -3.97
N GLU A 270 -8.16 -21.45 -3.88
CA GLU A 270 -7.47 -20.40 -4.63
C GLU A 270 -6.02 -20.24 -4.18
N LEU A 271 -5.75 -20.38 -2.87
CA LEU A 271 -4.37 -20.45 -2.37
C LEU A 271 -3.61 -21.63 -2.99
N ALA A 272 -4.25 -22.80 -3.15
CA ALA A 272 -3.62 -23.93 -3.81
C ALA A 272 -3.23 -23.63 -5.27
N PHE A 273 -4.06 -22.92 -6.02
CA PHE A 273 -3.71 -22.44 -7.37
C PHE A 273 -2.55 -21.43 -7.36
N LYS A 274 -2.45 -20.58 -6.33
CA LYS A 274 -1.33 -19.64 -6.17
C LYS A 274 -0.01 -20.35 -5.90
N VAL A 275 -0.04 -21.46 -5.16
CA VAL A 275 1.15 -22.29 -4.93
C VAL A 275 1.54 -23.03 -6.21
N HIS A 276 0.60 -23.79 -6.80
CA HIS A 276 0.83 -24.48 -8.07
C HIS A 276 -0.48 -24.92 -8.72
N THR A 277 -0.63 -24.75 -10.04
CA THR A 277 -1.86 -25.09 -10.78
C THR A 277 -2.35 -26.51 -10.52
N SER A 278 -1.44 -27.51 -10.51
CA SER A 278 -1.82 -28.92 -10.24
C SER A 278 -2.35 -29.17 -8.83
N LEU A 279 -1.91 -28.40 -7.82
CA LEU A 279 -2.42 -28.51 -6.46
C LEU A 279 -3.85 -27.97 -6.37
N GLY A 280 -4.14 -26.89 -7.08
CA GLY A 280 -5.49 -26.32 -7.18
C GLY A 280 -6.47 -27.25 -7.92
N GLU A 281 -6.05 -27.86 -9.02
CA GLU A 281 -6.85 -28.83 -9.78
C GLU A 281 -7.14 -30.09 -8.97
N LYS A 282 -6.14 -30.61 -8.26
CA LYS A 282 -6.24 -31.83 -7.46
C LYS A 282 -6.65 -31.56 -6.00
N PHE A 283 -7.09 -30.35 -5.67
CA PHE A 283 -7.40 -29.95 -4.31
C PHE A 283 -8.47 -30.85 -3.67
N ILE A 284 -8.21 -31.35 -2.47
CA ILE A 284 -9.15 -32.11 -1.66
C ILE A 284 -9.65 -31.26 -0.49
N ALA A 285 -8.73 -30.72 0.30
CA ALA A 285 -9.02 -29.94 1.49
C ALA A 285 -7.80 -29.10 1.90
N GLY A 286 -8.06 -28.03 2.66
CA GLY A 286 -7.02 -27.36 3.45
C GLY A 286 -7.00 -27.93 4.87
N VAL A 287 -5.88 -27.84 5.56
CA VAL A 287 -5.80 -28.07 7.01
C VAL A 287 -5.13 -26.87 7.66
N ASP A 288 -5.82 -26.22 8.60
CA ASP A 288 -5.24 -25.15 9.39
C ASP A 288 -4.29 -25.74 10.44
N ALA A 289 -3.03 -25.30 10.42
CA ALA A 289 -2.01 -25.82 11.30
C ALA A 289 -2.19 -25.45 12.77
N ARG A 290 -2.91 -24.38 13.09
CA ARG A 290 -3.18 -23.94 14.48
C ARG A 290 -4.38 -24.66 15.06
N THR A 291 -5.50 -24.70 14.32
CA THR A 291 -6.74 -25.31 14.81
C THR A 291 -6.84 -26.81 14.53
N LYS A 292 -5.99 -27.33 13.63
CA LYS A 292 -6.04 -28.71 13.10
C LYS A 292 -7.35 -29.06 12.40
N LEU A 293 -8.17 -28.07 12.08
CA LEU A 293 -9.44 -28.25 11.39
C LEU A 293 -9.22 -28.40 9.88
N ARG A 294 -10.03 -29.26 9.27
CA ARG A 294 -10.15 -29.34 7.81
C ARG A 294 -10.98 -28.19 7.29
N LEU A 295 -10.46 -27.51 6.29
CA LEU A 295 -11.09 -26.40 5.59
C LEU A 295 -11.65 -26.91 4.25
N ALA A 296 -12.90 -26.52 3.96
CA ALA A 296 -13.52 -26.72 2.66
C ALA A 296 -12.85 -25.84 1.59
N ALA A 297 -13.13 -26.15 0.32
CA ALA A 297 -12.53 -25.46 -0.82
C ALA A 297 -12.86 -23.96 -0.86
N ASP A 298 -14.08 -23.61 -0.47
CA ASP A 298 -14.67 -22.26 -0.43
C ASP A 298 -14.43 -21.53 0.90
N ASN A 299 -13.76 -22.17 1.86
CA ASN A 299 -13.52 -21.54 3.15
C ASN A 299 -12.55 -20.34 3.00
N PRO A 300 -12.95 -19.13 3.39
CA PRO A 300 -12.10 -17.95 3.28
C PRO A 300 -10.96 -17.99 4.31
N LEU A 301 -9.77 -17.63 3.88
CA LEU A 301 -8.58 -17.57 4.72
C LEU A 301 -8.52 -16.26 5.53
N LYS A 302 -7.78 -16.31 6.63
CA LYS A 302 -7.50 -15.18 7.52
C LYS A 302 -6.02 -14.82 7.52
N ASN A 303 -5.73 -13.61 7.97
CA ASN A 303 -4.37 -13.13 8.08
C ASN A 303 -3.57 -13.97 9.10
N GLY A 304 -2.40 -14.45 8.69
CA GLY A 304 -1.55 -15.31 9.47
C GLY A 304 -1.92 -16.79 9.45
N ASP A 305 -2.89 -17.21 8.63
CA ASP A 305 -3.23 -18.63 8.52
C ASP A 305 -2.06 -19.43 7.94
N ILE A 306 -1.83 -20.60 8.53
CA ILE A 306 -0.83 -21.57 8.08
C ILE A 306 -1.58 -22.79 7.56
N ILE A 307 -1.53 -23.04 6.26
CA ILE A 307 -2.42 -23.98 5.58
C ILE A 307 -1.62 -25.11 4.95
N GLU A 308 -1.92 -26.34 5.35
CA GLU A 308 -1.53 -27.53 4.58
C GLU A 308 -2.52 -27.77 3.45
N ILE A 309 -2.00 -27.87 2.21
CA ILE A 309 -2.80 -28.16 1.03
C ILE A 309 -2.80 -29.67 0.79
N VAL A 310 -3.95 -30.31 0.96
CA VAL A 310 -4.13 -31.74 0.68
C VAL A 310 -4.64 -31.89 -0.74
N SER A 311 -3.85 -32.51 -1.61
CA SER A 311 -4.22 -32.78 -3.00
C SER A 311 -4.25 -34.29 -3.30
N ARG A 312 -5.03 -34.69 -4.31
CA ARG A 312 -4.96 -36.05 -4.88
C ARG A 312 -3.56 -36.28 -5.46
N LYS A 313 -3.07 -37.51 -5.37
CA LYS A 313 -1.83 -37.92 -6.05
C LYS A 313 -2.03 -37.84 -7.57
#